data_AF-A0A8E0R7M2-F1
#
_entry.id   AF-A0A8E0R7M2-F1
#
_cell.length_a   1.000
_cell.length_b   1.000
_cell.length_c   1.000
_cell.angle_alpha   90.00
_cell.angle_beta   90.00
_cell.angle_gamma   90.00
#
_symmetry.space_group_name_H-M   'P 1'
#
loop_
_entity.id
_entity.type
_entity.pdbx_description
1 polymer ?
#
loop_
_entity_poly.entity_id
_entity_poly.type
_entity_poly.pdbx_seq_one_letter_code
_entity_poly.pdbx_strand_id
1 'polypeptide(L)' 'DPDTYNLRDLDLTSDTKAVEDMKGNRLLLFTSDWAVRWAETHNETLELSEFGNI' A
#
# COMPACT_ATOMS: atom_id res chain seq x y z
N ASP A 1 -3.24 -7.60 17.63
CA ASP A 1 -3.48 -6.21 17.21
C ASP A 1 -3.71 -6.13 15.71
N PRO A 2 -4.87 -5.62 15.27
CA PRO A 2 -5.16 -5.38 13.85
C PRO A 2 -4.16 -4.40 13.19
N ASP A 3 -3.41 -3.63 13.99
CA ASP A 3 -2.35 -2.71 13.53
C ASP A 3 -1.00 -3.38 13.18
N THR A 4 -0.92 -4.71 13.30
CA THR A 4 0.29 -5.48 13.00
C THR A 4 0.27 -6.09 11.60
N TYR A 5 -0.43 -5.47 10.64
CA TYR A 5 -0.23 -5.83 9.24
C TYR A 5 1.21 -5.47 8.87
N ASN A 6 2.09 -6.47 8.78
CA ASN A 6 3.44 -6.21 8.31
C ASN A 6 3.35 -5.89 6.82
N LEU A 7 3.77 -4.68 6.45
CA LEU A 7 3.92 -4.28 5.04
C LEU A 7 4.82 -5.25 4.25
N ARG A 8 5.65 -6.03 4.95
CA ARG A 8 6.53 -7.06 4.38
C ARG A 8 5.77 -8.31 3.91
N ASP A 9 4.54 -8.50 4.38
CA ASP A 9 3.70 -9.64 4.03
C ASP A 9 2.79 -9.33 2.82
N LEU A 10 2.81 -8.07 2.34
CA LEU A 10 2.08 -7.68 1.14
C LEU A 10 2.86 -8.10 -0.11
N ASP A 11 2.15 -8.73 -1.05
CA ASP A 11 2.66 -9.01 -2.38
C ASP A 11 2.56 -7.74 -3.23
N LEU A 12 3.67 -6.99 -3.24
CA LEU A 12 3.81 -5.72 -3.95
C LEU A 12 4.90 -5.83 -5.00
N THR A 13 4.74 -5.02 -6.04
CA THR A 13 5.75 -4.87 -7.08
C THR A 13 7.01 -4.19 -6.53
N SER A 14 8.18 -4.48 -7.11
CA SER A 14 9.46 -3.96 -6.59
C SER A 14 9.61 -2.43 -6.65
N ASP A 15 8.78 -1.78 -7.46
CA ASP A 15 8.70 -0.32 -7.61
C ASP A 15 7.75 0.34 -6.58
N THR A 16 6.96 -0.44 -5.86
CA THR A 16 6.10 0.06 -4.77
C THR A 16 6.93 0.40 -3.53
N LYS A 17 6.71 1.59 -2.97
CA LYS A 17 7.37 2.03 -1.74
C LYS A 17 6.37 2.17 -0.60
N ALA A 18 6.66 1.55 0.53
CA ALA A 18 5.94 1.80 1.76
C ALA A 18 6.61 2.94 2.55
N VAL A 19 5.81 3.94 2.94
CA VAL A 19 6.25 5.09 3.73
C VAL A 19 5.27 5.34 4.88
N GLU A 20 5.68 6.14 5.86
CA GLU A 20 4.84 6.56 6.97
C GLU A 20 4.73 8.09 6.96
N ASP A 21 3.52 8.62 7.13
CA ASP A 21 3.31 10.06 7.23
C ASP A 21 3.68 10.61 8.62
N MET A 22 3.65 11.93 8.79
CA MET A 22 3.98 12.57 10.08
C MET A 22 3.00 12.26 11.21
N LYS A 23 1.84 11.67 10.90
CA LYS A 23 0.80 11.26 11.85
C LYS A 23 0.85 9.76 12.16
N GLY A 24 1.80 9.02 11.57
CA GLY A 24 1.93 7.57 11.74
C GLY A 24 1.05 6.74 10.81
N ASN A 25 0.41 7.35 9.81
CA ASN A 25 -0.37 6.61 8.82
C ASN A 25 0.58 5.95 7.80
N ARG A 26 0.33 4.67 7.53
CA ARG A 26 1.09 3.91 6.53
C ARG A 26 0.54 4.21 5.14
N LEU A 27 1.42 4.62 4.24
CA LEU A 27 1.10 4.96 2.87
C LEU A 27 1.88 4.05 1.92
N LEU A 28 1.21 3.59 0.87
CA LEU A 28 1.83 2.89 -0.25
C LEU A 28 1.92 3.85 -1.43
N LEU A 29 3.15 4.08 -1.91
CA LEU A 29 3.44 4.88 -3.08
C LEU A 29 3.62 3.94 -4.27
N PHE A 30 2.66 3.99 -5.19
CA PHE A 30 2.70 3.26 -6.44
C PHE A 30 3.24 4.15 -7.55
N THR A 31 4.14 3.59 -8.35
CA THR A 31 4.78 4.25 -9.50
C THR A 31 4.01 4.05 -10.81
N SER A 32 3.01 3.15 -10.83
CA SER A 32 2.15 2.89 -11.98
C SER A 32 0.80 2.31 -11.57
N ASP A 33 -0.23 2.50 -12.39
CA ASP A 33 -1.55 1.87 -12.22
C ASP A 33 -1.49 0.34 -12.20
N TRP A 34 -0.53 -0.25 -12.91
CA TRP A 34 -0.35 -1.69 -12.92
C TRP A 34 0.06 -2.20 -11.52
N ALA A 35 0.93 -1.46 -10.82
CA ALA A 35 1.34 -1.80 -9.46
C ALA A 35 0.17 -1.73 -8.47
N VAL A 36 -0.74 -0.76 -8.64
CA VAL A 36 -1.98 -0.69 -7.84
C VAL A 36 -2.83 -1.93 -8.05
N ARG A 37 -3.12 -2.28 -9.31
CA ARG A 37 -3.94 -3.45 -9.66
C ARG A 37 -3.33 -4.77 -9.17
N TRP A 38 -2.01 -4.90 -9.24
CA TRP A 38 -1.30 -6.06 -8.70
C TRP A 38 -1.55 -6.19 -7.19
N ALA A 39 -1.37 -5.09 -6.45
CA ALA A 39 -1.58 -5.07 -5.02
C ALA A 39 -3.04 -5.41 -4.64
N GLU A 40 -4.03 -4.86 -5.34
CA GLU A 40 -5.46 -5.18 -5.11
C GLU A 40 -5.79 -6.64 -5.42
N THR A 41 -5.19 -7.21 -6.47
CA THR A 41 -5.49 -8.58 -6.91
C THR A 41 -4.83 -9.64 -6.02
N HIS A 42 -3.61 -9.37 -5.56
CA HIS A 42 -2.80 -10.35 -4.82
C HIS A 42 -2.96 -10.27 -3.30
N ASN A 43 -3.58 -9.20 -2.79
CA ASN A 43 -3.78 -9.02 -1.36
C ASN A 43 -5.28 -8.86 -1.06
N GLU A 44 -5.98 -9.99 -0.89
CA GLU A 44 -7.46 -10.02 -0.73
C GLU A 44 -8.00 -9.18 0.44
N THR A 45 -7.17 -8.91 1.46
CA THR A 45 -7.53 -8.10 2.64
C THR A 45 -7.02 -6.66 2.57
N LEU A 46 -6.34 -6.29 1.48
CA LEU A 46 -5.79 -4.95 1.31
C LEU A 46 -6.85 -4.00 0.77
N GLU A 47 -7.26 -3.04 1.59
CA GLU A 47 -8.09 -1.92 1.16
C GLU A 47 -7.20 -0.70 0.90
N LEU A 48 -7.17 -0.25 -0.35
CA LEU A 48 -6.48 0.98 -0.74
C LEU A 48 -7.48 2.14 -0.76
N SER A 49 -7.10 3.24 -0.13
CA SER A 49 -7.80 4.53 -0.27
C SER A 49 -6.88 5.50 -0.99
N GLU A 50 -7.40 6.19 -2.00
CA GLU A 50 -6.65 7.26 -2.65
C GLU A 50 -6.31 8.34 -1.62
N PHE A 51 -5.03 8.68 -1.52
CA PHE A 51 -4.53 9.72 -0.62
C PHE A 51 -3.79 10.78 -1.43
N GLY A 52 -4.25 12.02 -1.32
CA GLY A 52 -3.68 13.16 -2.06
C GLY A 52 -4.35 13.37 -3.42
N ASN A 53 -5.51 14.03 -3.41
CA ASN A 53 -6.06 14.71 -4.57
C ASN A 53 -6.00 16.22 -4.30
N ILE A 54 -5.21 16.94 -5.09
CA ILE A 54 -5.39 18.38 -5.39
C ILE A 54 -5.52 18.47 -6.90
#